data_AF-A0A8K0QGP3-F1
#
_entry.id   AF-A0A8K0QGP3-F1
#
_cell.length_a   1.000
_cell.length_b   1.000
_cell.length_c   1.000
_cell.angle_alpha   90.00
_cell.angle_beta   90.00
_cell.angle_gamma   90.00
#
_symmetry.space_group_name_H-M   'P 1'
#
loop_
_entity.id
_entity.type
_entity.pdbx_description
1 polymer ?
#
loop_
_entity_poly.entity_id
_entity_poly.type
_entity_poly.pdbx_seq_one_letter_code
_entity_poly.pdbx_strand_id
1 'polypeptide(L)'
;MASLVPIAAEGISAHYHGLGRKLELKAEGEIPGYFLTPFFEQEIWDGGLRFSIKAYSGGYGKLPPTQKVKFNFELPILLPIPHFNNKSVIIETAFGASEIKIEYLEWPEPPKGEESVVKTTLNAIAPTSNPDKKDAEVTSVLPPVTFYLADSGTLTISALIPKELNSYLDIEFNKEFVRLINTSVGEGFIKWTVEWNKPPTGADDPQRINVTTTTKHDVSIAIWPPVPRIIRVIQPYLVYRVWLASNE
;
A
#
# COMPACT_ATOMS: atom_id res chain seq x y z
N MET A 1 -4.56 23.45 27.16
CA MET A 1 -3.60 22.87 26.20
C MET A 1 -3.38 21.42 26.59
N ALA A 2 -3.36 20.49 25.65
CA ALA A 2 -3.08 19.08 25.95
C ALA A 2 -1.59 18.92 26.27
N SER A 3 -1.27 18.09 27.27
CA SER A 3 0.09 17.86 27.75
C SER A 3 0.45 16.39 27.60
N LEU A 4 1.75 16.11 27.42
CA LEU A 4 2.25 14.74 27.37
C LEU A 4 1.96 14.00 28.68
N VAL A 5 1.57 12.74 28.56
CA VAL A 5 1.19 11.90 29.70
C VAL A 5 2.35 10.97 30.07
N PRO A 6 2.65 10.76 31.37
CA PRO A 6 3.73 9.87 31.81
C PRO A 6 3.30 8.40 31.74
N ILE A 7 3.22 7.84 30.54
CA ILE A 7 3.02 6.40 30.31
C ILE A 7 4.35 5.77 29.92
N ALA A 8 4.70 4.69 30.60
CA ALA A 8 5.92 3.92 30.34
C ALA A 8 5.79 3.12 29.03
N ALA A 9 6.91 2.92 28.33
CA ALA A 9 6.93 2.30 27.01
C ALA A 9 6.42 0.85 27.04
N GLU A 10 6.62 0.14 28.15
CA GLU A 10 6.17 -1.24 28.37
C GLU A 10 4.65 -1.36 28.40
N GLY A 11 3.95 -0.26 28.70
CA GLY A 11 2.49 -0.17 28.66
C GLY A 11 1.92 0.11 27.27
N ILE A 12 2.76 0.28 26.26
CA ILE A 12 2.37 0.68 24.91
C ILE A 12 2.58 -0.48 23.94
N SER A 13 1.60 -0.73 23.09
CA SER A 13 1.69 -1.76 22.04
C SER A 13 1.12 -1.26 20.72
N ALA A 14 1.66 -1.79 19.63
CA ALA A 14 1.25 -1.47 18.26
C ALA A 14 1.02 -2.77 17.49
N HIS A 15 -0.21 -2.98 17.02
CA HIS A 15 -0.59 -4.15 16.25
C HIS A 15 -1.11 -3.73 14.89
N TYR A 16 -0.66 -4.38 13.84
CA TYR A 16 -1.20 -4.18 12.50
C TYR A 16 -2.07 -5.36 12.11
N HIS A 17 -3.36 -5.12 11.90
CA HIS A 17 -4.31 -6.12 11.45
C HIS A 17 -4.32 -6.14 9.92
N GLY A 18 -3.72 -7.17 9.31
CA GLY A 18 -3.55 -7.27 7.86
C GLY A 18 -4.86 -7.37 7.08
N LEU A 19 -5.84 -8.11 7.59
CA LEU A 19 -7.17 -8.24 6.97
C LEU A 19 -7.97 -6.95 7.12
N GLY A 20 -7.91 -6.36 8.31
CA GLY A 20 -8.61 -5.10 8.65
C GLY A 20 -7.94 -3.82 8.12
N ARG A 21 -6.70 -3.91 7.62
CA ARG A 21 -5.91 -2.78 7.07
C ARG A 21 -5.86 -1.59 8.02
N LYS A 22 -5.58 -1.90 9.29
CA LYS A 22 -5.53 -0.90 10.34
C LYS A 22 -4.37 -1.15 11.29
N LEU A 23 -3.74 -0.07 11.70
CA LEU A 23 -2.81 -0.04 12.80
C LEU A 23 -3.57 0.31 14.08
N GLU A 24 -3.57 -0.60 15.04
CA GLU A 24 -4.13 -0.39 16.37
C GLU A 24 -3.01 -0.08 17.36
N LEU A 25 -3.07 1.10 17.98
CA LEU A 25 -2.22 1.48 19.08
C LEU A 25 -3.00 1.30 20.38
N LYS A 26 -2.37 0.69 21.39
CA LYS A 26 -2.93 0.55 22.74
C LYS A 26 -1.94 1.09 23.74
N ALA A 27 -2.46 1.77 24.76
CA ALA A 27 -1.69 2.19 25.92
C ALA A 27 -2.43 1.87 27.21
N GLU A 28 -1.68 1.34 28.18
CA GLU A 28 -2.14 1.00 29.52
C GLU A 28 -1.10 1.46 30.55
N GLY A 29 -1.55 2.04 31.65
CA GLY A 29 -0.63 2.50 32.70
C GLY A 29 -1.30 3.28 33.83
N GLU A 30 -0.49 3.68 34.80
CA GLU A 30 -0.90 4.57 35.89
C GLU A 30 -0.45 6.00 35.59
N ILE A 31 -1.39 6.95 35.66
CA ILE A 31 -1.13 8.36 35.38
C ILE A 31 -1.62 9.23 36.55
N PRO A 32 -1.02 10.42 36.76
CA PRO A 32 -1.53 11.36 37.75
C PRO A 32 -3.00 11.72 37.51
N GLY A 33 -3.79 11.80 38.59
CA GLY A 33 -5.24 11.98 38.50
C GLY A 33 -5.72 13.35 38.00
N TYR A 34 -4.81 14.32 37.79
CA TYR A 34 -5.15 15.59 37.14
C TYR A 34 -5.17 15.50 35.61
N PHE A 35 -4.74 14.38 35.01
CA PHE A 35 -4.93 14.16 33.59
C PHE A 35 -6.35 13.64 33.33
N LEU A 36 -7.06 14.28 32.40
CA LEU A 36 -8.31 13.77 31.84
C LEU A 36 -8.03 12.64 30.84
N THR A 37 -9.07 12.12 30.19
CA THR A 37 -9.01 11.03 29.21
C THR A 37 -7.82 11.18 28.24
N PRO A 38 -6.81 10.31 28.31
CA PRO A 38 -5.68 10.32 27.39
C PRO A 38 -6.09 9.84 25.99
N PHE A 39 -5.37 10.32 24.99
CA PHE A 39 -5.55 9.94 23.60
C PHE A 39 -4.22 9.96 22.85
N PHE A 40 -4.19 9.27 21.71
CA PHE A 40 -3.10 9.36 20.74
C PHE A 40 -3.36 10.52 19.79
N GLU A 41 -2.33 11.32 19.53
CA GLU A 41 -2.31 12.32 18.46
C GLU A 41 -1.23 11.93 17.45
N GLN A 42 -1.57 11.89 16.16
CA GLN A 42 -0.61 11.65 15.10
C GLN A 42 0.21 12.91 14.84
N GLU A 43 1.54 12.79 14.87
CA GLU A 43 2.47 13.87 14.61
C GLU A 43 3.00 13.76 13.18
N ILE A 44 3.16 14.90 12.50
CA ILE A 44 3.78 14.94 11.17
C ILE A 44 5.29 14.75 11.36
N TRP A 45 5.86 13.72 10.74
CA TRP A 45 7.27 13.37 10.91
C TRP A 45 7.88 12.83 9.61
N ASP A 46 9.14 13.21 9.36
CA ASP A 46 9.95 12.69 8.26
C ASP A 46 10.46 11.28 8.59
N GLY A 47 10.01 10.29 7.81
CA GLY A 47 10.58 8.94 7.85
C GLY A 47 9.87 7.92 8.74
N GLY A 48 8.65 8.19 9.23
CA GLY A 48 7.95 7.20 10.04
C GLY A 48 6.58 7.61 10.57
N LEU A 49 5.91 6.63 11.16
CA LEU A 49 4.69 6.82 11.94
C LEU A 49 5.09 7.33 13.32
N ARG A 50 4.74 8.58 13.64
CA ARG A 50 4.99 9.19 14.94
C ARG A 50 3.67 9.58 15.59
N PHE A 51 3.53 9.25 16.87
CA PHE A 51 2.38 9.61 17.68
C PHE A 51 2.85 10.20 19.01
N SER A 52 2.00 10.98 19.64
CA SER A 52 2.17 11.46 21.00
C SER A 52 0.99 11.03 21.86
N ILE A 53 1.24 10.68 23.11
CA ILE A 53 0.18 10.42 24.09
C ILE A 53 -0.05 11.71 24.88
N LYS A 54 -1.23 12.29 24.68
CA LYS A 54 -1.62 13.55 25.30
C LYS A 54 -2.90 13.41 26.09
N ALA A 55 -3.05 14.27 27.09
CA ALA A 55 -4.29 14.44 27.84
C ALA A 55 -4.46 15.91 28.22
N TYR A 56 -5.71 16.31 28.45
CA TYR A 56 -5.99 17.62 29.04
C TYR A 56 -5.73 17.57 30.54
N SER A 57 -4.94 18.50 31.07
CA SER A 57 -4.81 18.68 32.52
C SER A 57 -6.10 19.33 33.06
N GLY A 58 -6.83 18.65 33.91
CA GLY A 58 -8.00 19.15 34.62
C GLY A 58 -7.70 19.47 36.08
N GLY A 59 -8.31 20.56 36.59
CA GLY A 59 -8.48 20.81 38.02
C GLY A 59 -7.67 21.99 38.59
N TYR A 60 -8.36 22.84 39.36
CA TYR A 60 -7.78 23.71 40.39
C TYR A 60 -8.16 23.09 41.75
N GLY A 61 -7.20 22.54 42.51
CA GLY A 61 -7.47 21.92 43.81
C GLY A 61 -6.43 20.90 44.26
N LYS A 62 -6.73 20.13 45.33
CA LYS A 62 -5.90 19.00 45.77
C LYS A 62 -5.75 18.00 44.62
N LEU A 63 -4.51 17.59 44.36
CA LEU A 63 -4.16 16.61 43.33
C LEU A 63 -5.03 15.35 43.50
N PRO A 64 -5.85 14.98 42.50
CA PRO A 64 -6.61 13.75 42.55
C PRO A 64 -5.67 12.55 42.65
N PRO A 65 -6.12 11.42 43.24
CA PRO A 65 -5.31 10.21 43.34
C PRO A 65 -4.92 9.70 41.95
N THR A 66 -3.78 9.00 41.86
CA THR A 66 -3.32 8.32 40.64
C THR A 66 -4.44 7.42 40.09
N GLN A 67 -4.60 7.43 38.77
CA GLN A 67 -5.63 6.65 38.08
C GLN A 67 -5.00 5.68 37.07
N LYS A 68 -5.60 4.49 36.95
CA LYS A 68 -5.27 3.52 35.90
C LYS A 68 -6.04 3.87 34.64
N VAL A 69 -5.34 3.93 33.51
CA VAL A 69 -5.92 4.23 32.21
C VAL A 69 -5.64 3.10 31.23
N LYS A 70 -6.61 2.87 30.34
CA LYS A 70 -6.49 1.97 29.20
C LYS A 70 -7.27 2.57 28.04
N PHE A 71 -6.60 2.81 26.92
CA PHE A 71 -7.21 3.41 25.73
C PHE A 71 -6.51 2.90 24.47
N ASN A 72 -7.22 3.01 23.34
CA ASN A 72 -6.73 2.60 22.04
C ASN A 72 -6.99 3.68 20.98
N PHE A 73 -6.28 3.55 19.87
CA PHE A 73 -6.45 4.35 18.68
C PHE A 73 -6.30 3.46 17.46
N GLU A 74 -7.20 3.62 16.50
CA GLU A 74 -7.15 2.89 15.24
C GLU A 74 -6.85 3.86 14.10
N LEU A 75 -5.77 3.60 13.38
CA LEU A 75 -5.42 4.29 12.14
C LEU A 75 -5.67 3.35 10.95
N PRO A 76 -6.62 3.66 10.06
CA PRO A 76 -6.73 2.99 8.78
C PRO A 76 -5.47 3.30 7.95
N ILE A 77 -4.62 2.29 7.71
CA ILE A 77 -3.36 2.42 6.98
C ILE A 77 -3.04 1.14 6.24
N LEU A 78 -2.46 1.26 5.05
CA LEU A 78 -1.91 0.13 4.32
C LEU A 78 -0.40 0.04 4.58
N LEU A 79 0.03 -0.97 5.33
CA LEU A 79 1.42 -1.36 5.48
C LEU A 79 1.68 -2.71 4.76
N PRO A 80 2.90 -2.93 4.22
CA PRO A 80 4.05 -2.03 4.21
C PRO A 80 3.95 -0.92 3.15
N ILE A 81 4.43 0.27 3.49
CA ILE A 81 4.60 1.40 2.56
C ILE A 81 6.05 1.35 2.01
N PRO A 82 6.23 1.40 0.68
CA PRO A 82 7.57 1.46 0.08
C PRO A 82 8.39 2.65 0.60
N HIS A 83 9.69 2.44 0.83
CA HIS A 83 10.63 3.46 1.32
C HIS A 83 10.28 4.08 2.70
N PHE A 84 9.42 3.43 3.47
CA PHE A 84 8.99 3.88 4.79
C PHE A 84 9.35 2.87 5.88
N ASN A 85 9.46 3.32 7.14
CA ASN A 85 9.65 2.41 8.27
C ASN A 85 8.35 1.65 8.56
N ASN A 86 8.34 0.37 8.25
CA ASN A 86 7.21 -0.53 8.48
C ASN A 86 7.35 -1.37 9.76
N LYS A 87 8.49 -1.31 10.45
CA LYS A 87 8.77 -2.25 11.55
C LYS A 87 8.34 -1.70 12.91
N SER A 88 8.21 -0.39 13.03
CA SER A 88 8.00 0.28 14.29
C SER A 88 7.27 1.62 14.12
N VAL A 89 6.69 2.08 15.22
CA VAL A 89 6.15 3.43 15.39
C VAL A 89 6.91 4.15 16.49
N ILE A 90 7.06 5.46 16.36
CA ILE A 90 7.63 6.31 17.41
C ILE A 90 6.47 6.85 18.25
N ILE A 91 6.52 6.64 19.56
CA ILE A 91 5.50 7.15 20.49
C ILE A 91 6.16 8.04 21.53
N GLU A 92 5.71 9.30 21.59
CA GLU A 92 6.19 10.32 22.51
C GLU A 92 5.28 10.43 23.73
N THR A 93 5.88 10.27 24.91
CA THR A 93 5.22 10.42 26.21
C THR A 93 5.99 11.44 27.05
N ALA A 94 5.53 11.71 28.29
CA ALA A 94 6.27 12.61 29.17
C ALA A 94 7.66 12.06 29.58
N PHE A 95 7.92 10.76 29.35
CA PHE A 95 9.24 10.15 29.57
C PHE A 95 10.17 10.25 28.35
N GLY A 96 9.68 10.77 27.22
CA GLY A 96 10.42 10.91 25.98
C GLY A 96 9.83 10.07 24.83
N ALA A 97 10.56 10.03 23.72
CA ALA A 97 10.18 9.25 22.55
C ALA A 97 10.70 7.80 22.66
N SER A 98 9.82 6.83 22.43
CA SER A 98 10.13 5.41 22.42
C SER A 98 9.77 4.77 21.09
N GLU A 99 10.60 3.84 20.62
CA GLU A 99 10.32 3.04 19.43
C GLU A 99 9.55 1.77 19.81
N ILE A 100 8.32 1.65 19.34
CA ILE A 100 7.43 0.51 19.60
C ILE A 100 7.33 -0.34 18.33
N LYS A 101 7.74 -1.61 18.42
CA LYS A 101 7.66 -2.54 17.29
C LYS A 101 6.21 -2.82 16.92
N ILE A 102 5.93 -2.86 15.62
CA ILE A 102 4.61 -3.24 15.09
C ILE A 102 4.55 -4.76 15.05
N GLU A 103 3.60 -5.34 15.76
CA GLU A 103 3.26 -6.75 15.65
C GLU A 103 2.29 -6.94 14.48
N TYR A 104 2.73 -7.68 13.45
CA TYR A 104 1.92 -7.97 12.28
C TYR A 104 1.01 -9.17 12.55
N LEU A 105 -0.29 -8.90 12.63
CA LEU A 105 -1.32 -9.90 12.86
C LEU A 105 -2.08 -10.18 11.56
N GLU A 106 -2.62 -11.39 11.43
CA GLU A 106 -3.55 -11.77 10.35
C GLU A 106 -2.97 -11.70 8.92
N TRP A 107 -1.65 -11.81 8.77
CA TRP A 107 -1.00 -11.95 7.45
C TRP A 107 -0.85 -13.43 7.06
N PRO A 108 -1.35 -13.87 5.89
CA PRO A 108 -0.76 -15.01 5.23
C PRO A 108 0.66 -14.62 4.75
N GLU A 109 1.62 -15.54 4.84
CA GLU A 109 3.03 -15.30 4.51
C GLU A 109 3.20 -14.65 3.12
N PRO A 110 4.06 -13.62 2.97
CA PRO A 110 4.32 -13.00 1.67
C PRO A 110 5.13 -13.95 0.77
N PRO A 111 4.85 -13.99 -0.55
CA PRO A 111 5.70 -14.71 -1.49
C PRO A 111 7.08 -14.03 -1.59
N LYS A 112 8.14 -14.83 -1.61
CA LYS A 112 9.53 -14.37 -1.61
C LYS A 112 9.94 -13.80 -2.98
N GLY A 113 10.42 -12.55 -2.98
CA GLY A 113 11.35 -12.02 -3.98
C GLY A 113 10.79 -10.94 -4.89
N GLU A 114 10.97 -9.68 -4.54
CA GLU A 114 10.88 -8.55 -5.48
C GLU A 114 12.03 -7.56 -5.20
N GLU A 115 12.88 -7.35 -6.21
CA GLU A 115 13.83 -6.22 -6.25
C GLU A 115 13.15 -5.06 -6.99
N SER A 116 12.96 -3.94 -6.28
CA SER A 116 12.29 -2.76 -6.81
C SER A 116 13.32 -1.77 -7.37
N VAL A 117 13.21 -1.41 -8.66
CA VAL A 117 14.02 -0.34 -9.28
C VAL A 117 13.14 0.86 -9.59
N VAL A 118 13.40 1.98 -8.91
CA VAL A 118 12.69 3.25 -9.09
C VAL A 118 13.25 3.99 -10.32
N LYS A 119 12.39 4.39 -11.27
CA LYS A 119 12.72 5.40 -12.29
C LYS A 119 11.71 6.54 -12.23
N THR A 120 12.20 7.76 -11.99
CA THR A 120 11.42 9.00 -11.95
C THR A 120 11.43 9.66 -13.33
N THR A 121 10.27 9.92 -13.93
CA THR A 121 10.16 10.76 -15.15
C THR A 121 9.57 12.12 -14.80
N LEU A 122 10.41 13.17 -14.89
CA LEU A 122 10.03 14.58 -14.81
C LEU A 122 9.57 15.07 -16.19
N ASN A 123 8.29 15.37 -16.36
CA ASN A 123 7.84 16.21 -17.47
C ASN A 123 7.39 17.57 -16.94
N ALA A 124 8.14 18.59 -17.35
CA ALA A 124 7.91 19.99 -17.07
C ALA A 124 6.68 20.52 -17.84
N ILE A 125 5.88 21.37 -17.18
CA ILE A 125 5.35 22.67 -17.62
C ILE A 125 4.47 23.20 -16.46
N ALA A 126 4.79 24.42 -16.02
CA ALA A 126 4.05 25.29 -15.10
C ALA A 126 4.15 26.72 -15.67
N PRO A 127 3.46 27.77 -15.16
CA PRO A 127 2.60 27.87 -13.97
C PRO A 127 1.23 28.54 -14.30
N THR A 128 0.21 28.60 -13.44
CA THR A 128 -0.01 29.69 -12.47
C THR A 128 -1.15 29.39 -11.48
N SER A 129 -0.78 29.10 -10.23
CA SER A 129 -1.43 29.39 -8.93
C SER A 129 -0.63 28.54 -7.93
N ASN A 130 -0.20 29.04 -6.76
CA ASN A 130 0.91 28.36 -6.06
C ASN A 130 0.49 26.95 -5.53
N PRO A 131 1.06 25.84 -6.07
CA PRO A 131 0.40 24.52 -6.21
C PRO A 131 1.31 23.35 -5.76
N ASP A 132 1.96 23.47 -4.60
CA ASP A 132 2.82 22.42 -4.05
C ASP A 132 1.94 21.33 -3.42
N LYS A 133 1.68 20.15 -3.96
CA LYS A 133 2.22 19.42 -5.10
C LYS A 133 1.05 18.64 -5.69
N LYS A 134 0.98 18.55 -7.03
CA LYS A 134 0.04 17.65 -7.74
C LYS A 134 0.05 16.28 -7.09
N ASP A 135 -1.13 15.64 -6.95
CA ASP A 135 -1.26 14.23 -6.56
C ASP A 135 -0.19 13.44 -7.32
N ALA A 136 0.85 13.00 -6.61
CA ALA A 136 1.97 12.34 -7.24
C ALA A 136 1.48 10.99 -7.74
N GLU A 137 1.33 10.86 -9.05
CA GLU A 137 1.11 9.58 -9.70
C GLU A 137 2.47 8.95 -9.95
N VAL A 138 2.70 7.77 -9.38
CA VAL A 138 3.89 6.97 -9.66
C VAL A 138 3.50 5.93 -10.69
N THR A 139 4.09 5.99 -11.88
CA THR A 139 3.98 4.92 -12.87
C THR A 139 5.25 4.08 -12.86
N SER A 140 5.11 2.78 -12.63
CA SER A 140 6.18 1.79 -12.77
C SER A 140 5.89 0.88 -13.96
N VAL A 141 6.92 0.59 -14.75
CA VAL A 141 6.86 -0.37 -15.85
C VAL A 141 7.79 -1.53 -15.50
N LEU A 142 7.20 -2.71 -15.29
CA LEU A 142 7.94 -3.91 -14.94
C LEU A 142 8.66 -4.49 -16.16
N PRO A 143 9.74 -5.27 -15.96
CA PRO A 143 10.35 -6.04 -17.05
C PRO A 143 9.31 -6.91 -17.76
N PRO A 144 9.37 -7.05 -19.09
CA PRO A 144 8.42 -7.88 -19.83
C PRO A 144 8.49 -9.35 -19.42
N VAL A 145 7.34 -10.00 -19.28
CA VAL A 145 7.24 -11.45 -19.11
C VAL A 145 7.00 -12.10 -20.46
N THR A 146 7.79 -13.10 -20.80
CA THR A 146 7.69 -13.81 -22.09
C THR A 146 6.76 -15.00 -21.99
N PHE A 147 5.84 -15.12 -22.95
CA PHE A 147 4.97 -16.27 -23.13
C PHE A 147 5.02 -16.77 -24.57
N TYR A 148 4.67 -18.03 -24.75
CA TYR A 148 4.57 -18.69 -26.05
C TYR A 148 3.14 -19.19 -26.23
N LEU A 149 2.54 -18.88 -27.38
CA LEU A 149 1.16 -19.25 -27.70
C LEU A 149 1.10 -19.92 -29.08
N ALA A 150 0.63 -21.17 -29.09
CA ALA A 150 0.38 -21.91 -30.33
C ALA A 150 -0.85 -21.35 -31.07
N ASP A 151 -0.93 -21.61 -32.38
CA ASP A 151 -1.97 -21.07 -33.27
C ASP A 151 -3.40 -21.35 -32.82
N SER A 152 -3.65 -22.54 -32.25
CA SER A 152 -4.95 -22.97 -31.74
C SER A 152 -5.00 -23.05 -30.21
N GLY A 153 -4.05 -22.42 -29.52
CA GLY A 153 -3.94 -22.43 -28.06
C GLY A 153 -4.63 -21.24 -27.41
N THR A 154 -4.74 -21.30 -26.08
CA THR A 154 -5.13 -20.15 -25.26
C THR A 154 -4.03 -19.85 -24.25
N LEU A 155 -3.86 -18.57 -23.91
CA LEU A 155 -2.97 -18.08 -22.88
C LEU A 155 -3.81 -17.45 -21.77
N THR A 156 -3.53 -17.80 -20.52
CA THR A 156 -4.16 -17.15 -19.37
C THR A 156 -3.17 -16.19 -18.71
N ILE A 157 -3.55 -14.92 -18.66
CA ILE A 157 -2.82 -13.86 -17.97
C ILE A 157 -3.59 -13.52 -16.70
N SER A 158 -2.91 -13.48 -15.57
CA SER A 158 -3.52 -13.16 -14.28
C SER A 158 -2.92 -11.91 -13.67
N ALA A 159 -3.73 -11.14 -12.96
CA ALA A 159 -3.26 -10.06 -12.11
C ALA A 159 -3.99 -10.03 -10.77
N LEU A 160 -3.28 -9.56 -9.75
CA LEU A 160 -3.85 -9.36 -8.43
C LEU A 160 -4.86 -8.21 -8.46
N ILE A 161 -6.05 -8.42 -7.90
CA ILE A 161 -7.06 -7.37 -7.78
C ILE A 161 -6.64 -6.44 -6.64
N PRO A 162 -6.44 -5.13 -6.92
CA PRO A 162 -6.25 -4.15 -5.87
C PRO A 162 -7.41 -4.21 -4.88
N LYS A 163 -7.10 -4.18 -3.60
CA LYS A 163 -8.11 -4.28 -2.54
C LYS A 163 -8.69 -2.91 -2.16
N GLU A 164 -8.14 -1.82 -2.70
CA GLU A 164 -8.64 -0.44 -2.54
C GLU A 164 -9.84 -0.21 -3.46
N LEU A 165 -10.90 0.40 -2.95
CA LEU A 165 -12.23 0.42 -3.60
C LEU A 165 -12.24 1.21 -4.91
N ASN A 166 -11.42 2.25 -5.00
CA ASN A 166 -11.35 3.12 -6.18
C ASN A 166 -10.27 2.69 -7.20
N SER A 167 -9.66 1.54 -6.96
CA SER A 167 -8.62 0.98 -7.82
C SER A 167 -9.21 0.12 -8.93
N TYR A 168 -8.45 -0.04 -10.00
CA TYR A 168 -8.91 -0.78 -11.16
C TYR A 168 -7.76 -1.47 -11.88
N LEU A 169 -8.14 -2.43 -12.71
CA LEU A 169 -7.27 -3.19 -13.57
C LEU A 169 -7.71 -3.01 -15.00
N ASP A 170 -6.75 -2.88 -15.90
CA ASP A 170 -6.98 -2.77 -17.32
C ASP A 170 -6.03 -3.69 -18.10
N ILE A 171 -6.50 -4.19 -19.24
CA ILE A 171 -5.70 -5.03 -20.14
C ILE A 171 -5.76 -4.46 -21.55
N GLU A 172 -4.59 -4.12 -22.08
CA GLU A 172 -4.43 -3.56 -23.42
C GLU A 172 -3.68 -4.55 -24.32
N PHE A 173 -4.20 -4.80 -25.51
CA PHE A 173 -3.57 -5.64 -26.53
C PHE A 173 -4.02 -5.22 -27.93
N ASN A 174 -3.24 -5.60 -28.95
CA ASN A 174 -3.64 -5.36 -30.32
C ASN A 174 -4.78 -6.32 -30.72
N LYS A 175 -5.99 -5.77 -30.87
CA LYS A 175 -7.20 -6.53 -31.21
C LYS A 175 -7.18 -7.17 -32.59
N GLU A 176 -6.30 -6.73 -33.49
CA GLU A 176 -6.12 -7.39 -34.78
C GLU A 176 -5.60 -8.82 -34.58
N PHE A 177 -4.58 -8.97 -33.73
CA PHE A 177 -3.88 -10.24 -33.54
C PHE A 177 -4.39 -11.03 -32.34
N VAL A 178 -4.74 -10.36 -31.23
CA VAL A 178 -5.15 -11.00 -29.98
C VAL A 178 -6.62 -10.75 -29.70
N ARG A 179 -7.35 -11.78 -29.28
CA ARG A 179 -8.74 -11.69 -28.80
C ARG A 179 -8.84 -12.20 -27.38
N LEU A 180 -9.63 -11.50 -26.57
CA LEU A 180 -10.05 -11.94 -25.25
C LEU A 180 -11.23 -12.91 -25.37
N ILE A 181 -11.07 -14.13 -24.85
CA ILE A 181 -12.09 -15.18 -24.87
C ILE A 181 -12.93 -15.13 -23.59
N ASN A 182 -12.24 -14.98 -22.45
CA ASN A 182 -12.88 -15.05 -21.16
C ASN A 182 -12.18 -14.14 -20.14
N THR A 183 -12.96 -13.62 -19.21
CA THR A 183 -12.47 -12.92 -18.01
C THR A 183 -13.14 -13.56 -16.80
N SER A 184 -12.33 -14.01 -15.84
CA SER A 184 -12.83 -14.59 -14.60
C SER A 184 -12.16 -13.94 -13.40
N VAL A 185 -12.88 -13.93 -12.28
CA VAL A 185 -12.39 -13.43 -11.00
C VAL A 185 -12.47 -14.56 -9.98
N GLY A 186 -11.39 -14.81 -9.26
CA GLY A 186 -11.32 -15.83 -8.23
C GLY A 186 -10.11 -15.65 -7.35
N GLU A 187 -10.26 -15.95 -6.05
CA GLU A 187 -9.16 -15.97 -5.07
C GLU A 187 -8.37 -14.64 -4.98
N GLY A 188 -9.02 -13.51 -5.28
CA GLY A 188 -8.37 -12.19 -5.27
C GLY A 188 -7.58 -11.85 -6.55
N PHE A 189 -7.69 -12.67 -7.59
CA PHE A 189 -7.08 -12.43 -8.90
C PHE A 189 -8.15 -12.27 -9.98
N ILE A 190 -7.83 -11.45 -10.97
CA ILE A 190 -8.52 -11.46 -12.27
C ILE A 190 -7.68 -12.28 -13.24
N LYS A 191 -8.34 -13.08 -14.08
CA LYS A 191 -7.71 -13.92 -15.10
C LYS A 191 -8.34 -13.60 -16.45
N TRP A 192 -7.51 -13.20 -17.40
CA TRP A 192 -7.87 -12.99 -18.79
C TRP A 192 -7.34 -14.14 -19.62
N THR A 193 -8.24 -14.85 -20.30
CA THR A 193 -7.88 -15.89 -21.25
C THR A 193 -7.93 -15.31 -22.65
N VAL A 194 -6.80 -15.31 -23.34
CA VAL A 194 -6.62 -14.75 -24.68
C VAL A 194 -6.21 -15.83 -25.67
N GLU A 195 -6.50 -15.61 -26.94
CA GLU A 195 -6.00 -16.41 -28.07
C GLU A 195 -5.62 -15.51 -29.23
N TRP A 196 -5.02 -16.11 -30.25
CA TRP A 196 -4.85 -15.44 -31.53
C TRP A 196 -6.20 -15.27 -32.24
N ASN A 197 -6.57 -14.02 -32.50
CA ASN A 197 -7.58 -13.68 -33.50
C ASN A 197 -7.00 -13.87 -34.92
N LYS A 198 -5.76 -13.40 -35.09
CA LYS A 198 -4.94 -13.57 -36.29
C LYS A 198 -3.52 -13.89 -35.81
N PRO A 199 -2.98 -15.09 -36.09
CA PRO A 199 -1.62 -15.42 -35.67
C PRO A 199 -0.61 -14.46 -36.31
N PRO A 200 0.27 -13.81 -35.54
CA PRO A 200 1.26 -12.88 -36.08
C PRO A 200 2.31 -13.63 -36.93
N THR A 201 2.92 -12.91 -37.87
CA THR A 201 3.98 -13.44 -38.74
C THR A 201 5.07 -12.38 -38.98
N GLY A 202 6.33 -12.81 -39.05
CA GLY A 202 7.44 -11.92 -39.42
C GLY A 202 7.61 -10.78 -38.42
N ALA A 203 7.50 -9.53 -38.89
CA ALA A 203 7.69 -8.33 -38.07
C ALA A 203 6.58 -8.09 -37.03
N ASP A 204 5.45 -8.77 -37.18
CA ASP A 204 4.33 -8.66 -36.24
C ASP A 204 4.49 -9.60 -35.01
N ASP A 205 5.54 -10.43 -34.95
CA ASP A 205 5.82 -11.32 -33.80
C ASP A 205 7.02 -10.79 -33.00
N PRO A 206 6.95 -10.58 -31.68
CA PRO A 206 5.86 -10.90 -30.75
C PRO A 206 4.77 -9.84 -30.63
N GLN A 207 3.58 -10.27 -30.20
CA GLN A 207 2.50 -9.37 -29.80
C GLN A 207 2.63 -8.99 -28.33
N ARG A 208 2.37 -7.72 -28.02
CA ARG A 208 2.46 -7.18 -26.66
C ARG A 208 1.06 -7.08 -26.04
N ILE A 209 0.94 -7.62 -24.82
CA ILE A 209 -0.23 -7.46 -23.96
C ILE A 209 0.22 -6.71 -22.71
N ASN A 210 -0.37 -5.58 -22.39
CA ASN A 210 -0.09 -4.84 -21.16
C ASN A 210 -1.20 -5.07 -20.16
N VAL A 211 -0.85 -5.46 -18.94
CA VAL A 211 -1.77 -5.36 -17.81
C VAL A 211 -1.38 -4.14 -16.98
N THR A 212 -2.33 -3.23 -16.80
CA THR A 212 -2.17 -2.06 -15.97
C THR A 212 -2.95 -2.24 -14.67
N THR A 213 -2.27 -2.13 -13.55
CA THR A 213 -2.88 -2.07 -12.22
C THR A 213 -2.79 -0.63 -11.72
N THR A 214 -3.93 0.01 -11.48
CA THR A 214 -3.97 1.36 -10.90
C THR A 214 -4.52 1.28 -9.49
N THR A 215 -3.65 1.47 -8.50
CA THR A 215 -3.99 1.57 -7.09
C THR A 215 -4.23 3.02 -6.71
N LYS A 216 -5.43 3.35 -6.25
CA LYS A 216 -5.75 4.63 -5.62
C LYS A 216 -5.87 4.43 -4.12
N HIS A 217 -5.02 5.10 -3.36
CA HIS A 217 -5.07 5.01 -1.90
C HIS A 217 -6.28 5.80 -1.38
N ASP A 218 -7.21 5.10 -0.75
CA ASP A 218 -8.45 5.68 -0.21
C ASP A 218 -8.22 6.54 1.05
N VAL A 219 -7.06 6.42 1.71
CA VAL A 219 -6.72 7.14 2.95
C VAL A 219 -5.48 8.01 2.76
N SER A 220 -5.61 9.32 2.95
CA SER A 220 -4.46 10.24 3.01
C SER A 220 -3.93 10.32 4.44
N ILE A 221 -2.76 9.74 4.66
CA ILE A 221 -2.12 9.70 5.98
C ILE A 221 -1.13 10.84 6.07
N ALA A 222 -1.13 11.54 7.21
CA ALA A 222 -0.23 12.66 7.48
C ALA A 222 1.19 12.17 7.83
N ILE A 223 1.88 11.58 6.86
CA ILE A 223 3.28 11.14 6.94
C ILE A 223 4.12 11.87 5.88
N TRP A 224 5.42 12.03 6.16
CA TRP A 224 6.36 12.73 5.28
C TRP A 224 7.53 11.82 4.87
N PRO A 225 7.90 11.75 3.57
CA PRO A 225 7.20 12.32 2.42
C PRO A 225 5.81 11.69 2.19
N PRO A 226 4.83 12.47 1.67
CA PRO A 226 3.49 11.96 1.44
C PRO A 226 3.52 10.80 0.45
N VAL A 227 2.78 9.73 0.77
CA VAL A 227 2.64 8.58 -0.13
C VAL A 227 1.92 9.05 -1.41
N PRO A 228 2.40 8.67 -2.60
CA PRO A 228 1.70 8.96 -3.84
C PRO A 228 0.28 8.42 -3.78
N ARG A 229 -0.73 9.27 -4.07
CA ARG A 229 -2.14 8.87 -3.97
C ARG A 229 -2.54 7.85 -5.02
N ILE A 230 -1.82 7.83 -6.14
CA ILE A 230 -2.07 6.94 -7.27
C ILE A 230 -0.76 6.24 -7.61
N ILE A 231 -0.80 4.91 -7.61
CA ILE A 231 0.28 4.06 -8.09
C ILE A 231 -0.24 3.29 -9.29
N ARG A 232 0.44 3.44 -10.42
CA ARG A 232 0.16 2.72 -11.66
C ARG A 232 1.30 1.75 -11.94
N VAL A 233 1.00 0.47 -12.06
CA VAL A 233 1.98 -0.56 -12.42
C VAL A 233 1.58 -1.16 -13.76
N ILE A 234 2.48 -1.12 -14.73
CA ILE A 234 2.30 -1.72 -16.05
C ILE A 234 3.19 -2.95 -16.12
N GLN A 235 2.58 -4.12 -16.28
CA GLN A 235 3.25 -5.39 -16.56
C GLN A 235 3.11 -5.72 -18.05
N PRO A 236 4.18 -5.58 -18.85
CA PRO A 236 4.18 -6.03 -20.23
C PRO A 236 4.30 -7.55 -20.32
N TYR A 237 3.55 -8.15 -21.23
CA TYR A 237 3.67 -9.55 -21.64
C TYR A 237 3.99 -9.59 -23.13
N LEU A 238 5.08 -10.26 -23.49
CA LEU A 238 5.46 -10.52 -24.88
C LEU A 238 5.03 -11.93 -25.24
N VAL A 239 4.03 -12.04 -26.10
CA VAL A 239 3.48 -13.31 -26.55
C VAL A 239 4.04 -13.64 -27.92
N TYR A 240 4.93 -14.63 -27.94
CA TYR A 240 5.52 -15.17 -29.16
C TYR A 240 4.63 -16.26 -29.72
N ARG A 241 4.47 -16.25 -31.04
CA ARG A 241 3.86 -17.39 -31.72
C ARG A 241 4.82 -18.57 -31.72
N VAL A 242 4.29 -19.77 -31.45
CA VAL A 242 5.04 -21.02 -31.62
C VAL A 242 4.33 -21.96 -32.56
N TRP A 243 5.11 -22.57 -33.45
CA TRP A 243 4.65 -23.60 -34.35
C TRP A 243 4.74 -24.94 -33.63
N LEU A 244 3.59 -25.58 -33.40
CA LEU A 244 3.61 -27.01 -33.05
C LEU A 244 4.01 -27.75 -34.32
N ALA A 245 5.22 -28.30 -34.36
CA ALA A 245 5.60 -29.24 -35.41
C ALA A 245 4.68 -30.47 -35.27
N SER A 246 3.77 -30.65 -36.23
CA SER A 246 3.03 -31.90 -36.35
C SER A 246 4.03 -32.97 -36.77
N ASN A 247 4.26 -33.97 -35.92
CA ASN A 247 4.83 -35.23 -36.39
C ASN A 247 3.79 -35.86 -37.33
N GLU A 248 4.11 -35.90 -38.62
CA GLU A 248 3.43 -36.76 -39.61
C GLU A 248 3.62 -38.25 -39.27
#